data_AF-A0A0M8QIB7-F1
#
_entry.id   AF-A0A0M8QIB7-F1
#
_cell.length_a   1.000
_cell.length_b   1.000
_cell.length_c   1.000
_cell.angle_alpha   90.00
_cell.angle_beta   90.00
_cell.angle_gamma   90.00
#
_symmetry.space_group_name_H-M   'P 1'
#
loop_
_entity.id
_entity.type
_entity.pdbx_description
1 polymer ?
#
loop_
_entity_poly.entity_id
_entity_poly.type
_entity_poly.pdbx_seq_one_letter_code
_entity_poly.pdbx_strand_id
1 'polypeptide(L)'
;MILVMSVQSSDKNLSRKQRLQEKQRRQLAVVDTVDKAEAKARKAEVELAVAVAEAVQVFGDEQAASEGLDMPVDAIRRFLGMAQDVAADAGDGSGPS
;
A
#
# COMPACT_ATOMS: atom_id res chain seq x y z
N MET A 1 17.76 37.66 36.21
CA MET A 1 16.32 37.84 35.92
C MET A 1 16.01 37.12 34.63
N ILE A 2 15.36 35.97 34.70
CA ILE A 2 14.89 35.24 33.52
C ILE A 2 13.47 35.73 33.25
N LEU A 3 13.25 36.34 32.09
CA LEU A 3 11.96 36.87 31.65
C LEU A 3 11.04 35.69 31.35
N VAL A 4 10.24 35.30 32.34
CA VAL A 4 9.20 34.28 32.19
C VAL A 4 8.18 34.82 31.20
N MET A 5 8.24 34.34 29.95
CA MET A 5 7.16 34.50 28.99
C MET A 5 5.94 33.79 29.58
N SER A 6 5.09 34.57 30.23
CA SER A 6 3.75 34.15 30.57
C SER A 6 3.02 33.88 29.26
N VAL A 7 3.07 32.61 28.84
CA VAL A 7 2.06 31.97 28.01
C VAL A 7 0.76 32.11 28.80
N GLN A 8 0.14 33.26 28.63
CA GLN A 8 -1.16 33.60 29.13
C GLN A 8 -2.13 32.84 28.22
N SER A 9 -2.25 31.54 28.48
CA SER A 9 -3.22 30.64 27.86
C SER A 9 -4.61 31.11 28.26
N SER A 10 -5.15 32.03 27.49
CA SER A 10 -6.51 32.51 27.61
C SER A 10 -7.45 31.43 27.07
N ASP A 11 -8.30 30.91 27.95
CA ASP A 11 -9.48 30.02 27.81
C ASP A 11 -10.47 30.38 26.67
N LYS A 12 -10.02 30.54 25.42
CA LYS A 12 -10.87 31.04 24.34
C LYS A 12 -10.60 30.25 23.07
N ASN A 13 -11.49 29.29 22.79
CA ASN A 13 -11.76 28.69 21.47
C ASN A 13 -10.59 28.75 20.48
N LEU A 14 -9.88 27.62 20.29
CA LEU A 14 -8.82 27.42 19.29
C LEU A 14 -8.94 28.41 18.12
N SER A 15 -7.95 29.30 18.00
CA SER A 15 -7.97 30.43 17.08
C SER A 15 -8.27 29.96 15.65
N ARG A 16 -8.97 30.76 14.83
CA ARG A 16 -9.38 30.37 13.46
C ARG A 16 -8.21 29.80 12.63
N LYS A 17 -6.99 30.31 12.86
CA LYS A 17 -5.75 29.80 12.25
C LYS A 17 -5.34 28.40 12.74
N GLN A 18 -5.49 28.11 14.03
CA GLN A 18 -5.23 26.78 14.60
C GLN A 18 -6.23 25.75 14.07
N ARG A 19 -7.52 26.10 13.99
CA ARG A 19 -8.54 25.22 13.38
C ARG A 19 -8.29 24.97 11.90
N LEU A 20 -7.79 25.97 11.16
CA LEU A 20 -7.45 25.83 9.75
C LEU A 20 -6.22 24.93 9.55
N GLN A 21 -5.16 25.12 10.34
CA GLN A 21 -3.98 24.26 10.31
C GLN A 21 -4.29 22.82 10.72
N GLU A 22 -5.12 22.62 11.74
CA GLU A 22 -5.52 21.28 12.16
C GLU A 22 -6.37 20.59 11.09
N LYS A 23 -7.27 21.32 10.40
CA LYS A 23 -7.99 20.81 9.23
C LYS A 23 -7.05 20.43 8.08
N GLN A 24 -6.07 21.28 7.74
CA GLN A 24 -5.08 20.98 6.71
C GLN A 24 -4.23 19.76 7.07
N ARG A 25 -3.76 19.66 8.33
CA ARG A 25 -2.99 18.52 8.83
C ARG A 25 -3.80 17.22 8.78
N ARG A 26 -5.07 17.26 9.17
CA ARG A 26 -5.96 16.08 9.09
C ARG A 26 -6.23 15.68 7.64
N GLN A 27 -6.40 16.63 6.73
CA GLN A 27 -6.57 16.32 5.30
C GLN A 27 -5.31 15.69 4.70
N LEU A 28 -4.12 16.23 4.97
CA LEU A 28 -2.86 15.63 4.51
C LEU A 28 -2.67 14.21 5.07
N ALA A 29 -2.95 14.02 6.36
CA ALA A 29 -2.79 12.73 7.01
C ALA A 29 -3.73 11.64 6.44
N VAL A 30 -4.94 12.00 6.02
CA VAL A 30 -5.88 11.04 5.41
C VAL A 30 -5.36 10.58 4.05
N VAL A 31 -4.86 11.50 3.21
CA VAL A 31 -4.26 11.15 1.91
C VAL A 31 -3.06 10.22 2.10
N ASP A 32 -2.13 10.58 2.99
CA ASP A 32 -0.97 9.73 3.31
C ASP A 32 -1.38 8.34 3.80
N THR A 33 -2.47 8.22 4.56
CA THR A 33 -2.94 6.91 5.05
C THR A 33 -3.55 6.07 3.95
N VAL A 34 -4.27 6.68 3.00
CA VAL A 34 -4.83 5.99 1.82
C VAL A 34 -3.70 5.54 0.90
N ASP A 35 -2.74 6.40 0.60
CA ASP A 35 -1.59 6.06 -0.24
C ASP A 35 -0.78 4.91 0.37
N LYS A 36 -0.55 4.93 1.69
CA LYS A 36 0.11 3.83 2.40
C LYS A 36 -0.70 2.54 2.39
N ALA A 37 -2.03 2.63 2.48
CA ALA A 37 -2.89 1.46 2.41
C ALA A 37 -2.89 0.87 0.99
N GLU A 38 -2.94 1.70 -0.04
CA GLU A 38 -2.85 1.29 -1.43
C GLU A 38 -1.49 0.64 -1.74
N ALA A 39 -0.39 1.23 -1.26
CA ALA A 39 0.94 0.65 -1.42
C ALA A 39 1.04 -0.74 -0.77
N LYS A 40 0.43 -0.93 0.41
CA LYS A 40 0.37 -2.24 1.07
C LYS A 40 -0.52 -3.22 0.31
N ALA A 41 -1.66 -2.77 -0.20
CA ALA A 41 -2.56 -3.60 -1.00
C ALA A 41 -1.85 -4.10 -2.26
N ARG A 42 -1.18 -3.22 -3.01
CA ARG A 42 -0.38 -3.60 -4.19
C ARG A 42 0.73 -4.59 -3.84
N LYS A 43 1.45 -4.39 -2.71
CA LYS A 43 2.47 -5.34 -2.26
C LYS A 43 1.89 -6.72 -1.95
N ALA A 44 0.75 -6.75 -1.26
CA ALA A 44 0.07 -8.01 -0.94
C ALA A 44 -0.47 -8.70 -2.20
N GLU A 45 -0.96 -7.95 -3.19
CA GLU A 45 -1.36 -8.49 -4.49
C GLU A 45 -0.19 -9.13 -5.25
N VAL A 46 0.98 -8.48 -5.24
CA VAL A 46 2.20 -9.03 -5.84
C VAL A 46 2.66 -10.30 -5.11
N GLU A 47 2.68 -10.29 -3.77
CA GLU A 47 3.02 -11.48 -2.99
C GLU A 47 2.05 -12.63 -3.25
N LEU A 48 0.75 -12.34 -3.37
CA LEU A 48 -0.26 -13.31 -3.75
C LEU A 48 -0.01 -13.85 -5.17
N ALA A 49 0.33 -12.99 -6.12
CA ALA A 49 0.64 -13.40 -7.50
C ALA A 49 1.80 -14.41 -7.55
N VAL A 50 2.87 -14.16 -6.78
CA VAL A 50 4.00 -15.08 -6.65
C VAL A 50 3.57 -16.40 -6.00
N ALA A 51 2.83 -16.34 -4.89
CA ALA A 51 2.34 -17.54 -4.21
C ALA A 51 1.43 -18.41 -5.10
N VAL A 52 0.59 -17.78 -5.93
CA VAL A 52 -0.23 -18.48 -6.93
C VAL A 52 0.64 -19.12 -8.02
N ALA A 53 1.68 -18.42 -8.48
CA ALA A 53 2.62 -19.00 -9.45
C ALA A 53 3.39 -20.20 -8.89
N GLU A 54 3.78 -20.15 -7.61
CA GLU A 54 4.37 -21.29 -6.90
C GLU A 54 3.37 -22.43 -6.74
N ALA A 55 2.12 -22.13 -6.37
CA ALA A 55 1.07 -23.14 -6.27
C ALA A 55 0.84 -23.85 -7.61
N VAL A 56 0.79 -23.13 -8.73
CA VAL A 56 0.68 -23.74 -10.07
C VAL A 56 1.86 -24.67 -10.37
N GLN A 57 3.08 -24.31 -9.96
CA GLN A 57 4.24 -25.21 -10.10
C GLN A 57 4.13 -26.46 -9.21
N VAL A 58 3.59 -26.32 -8.00
CA VAL A 58 3.42 -27.43 -7.04
C VAL A 58 2.29 -28.37 -7.47
N PHE A 59 1.17 -27.84 -7.94
CA PHE A 59 0.01 -28.62 -8.41
C PHE A 59 0.20 -29.14 -9.84
N GLY A 60 1.07 -28.52 -10.63
CA GLY A 60 1.50 -28.97 -11.96
C GLY A 60 0.81 -28.29 -13.13
N ASP A 61 -0.44 -27.83 -12.96
CA ASP A 61 -1.17 -27.07 -13.98
C ASP A 61 -2.16 -26.05 -13.34
N GLU A 62 -2.67 -25.14 -14.19
CA GLU A 62 -3.60 -24.08 -13.76
C GLU A 62 -4.94 -24.62 -13.23
N GLN A 63 -5.41 -25.77 -13.73
CA GLN A 63 -6.69 -26.36 -13.38
C GLN A 63 -6.61 -27.05 -12.01
N ALA A 64 -5.55 -27.80 -11.77
CA ALA A 64 -5.24 -28.43 -10.49
C ALA A 64 -4.98 -27.39 -9.40
N ALA A 65 -4.32 -26.28 -9.73
CA ALA A 65 -4.17 -25.15 -8.83
C ALA A 65 -5.51 -24.44 -8.55
N SER A 66 -6.41 -24.35 -9.54
CA SER A 66 -7.76 -23.79 -9.38
C SER A 66 -8.56 -24.58 -8.36
N GLU A 67 -8.50 -25.91 -8.45
CA GLU A 67 -9.15 -26.81 -7.49
C GLU A 67 -8.45 -26.76 -6.11
N GLY A 68 -7.12 -26.75 -6.07
CA GLY A 68 -6.33 -26.75 -4.84
C GLY A 68 -6.42 -25.45 -4.03
N LEU A 69 -6.59 -24.31 -4.70
CA LEU A 69 -6.74 -22.99 -4.09
C LEU A 69 -8.20 -22.57 -3.89
N ASP A 70 -9.16 -23.33 -4.43
CA ASP A 70 -10.58 -22.97 -4.49
C ASP A 70 -10.79 -21.58 -5.12
N MET A 71 -10.13 -21.35 -6.26
CA MET A 71 -10.16 -20.10 -7.00
C MET A 71 -10.51 -20.36 -8.47
N PRO A 72 -11.20 -19.44 -9.15
CA PRO A 72 -11.47 -19.61 -10.58
C PRO A 72 -10.17 -19.54 -11.39
N VAL A 73 -10.08 -20.35 -12.45
CA VAL A 73 -8.92 -20.40 -13.36
C VAL A 73 -8.57 -19.02 -13.93
N ASP A 74 -9.58 -18.19 -14.21
CA ASP A 74 -9.36 -16.81 -14.68
C ASP A 74 -8.63 -15.94 -13.66
N ALA A 75 -8.87 -16.14 -12.36
CA ALA A 75 -8.12 -15.47 -11.32
C ALA A 75 -6.66 -15.95 -11.29
N ILE A 76 -6.43 -17.26 -11.42
CA ILE A 76 -5.08 -17.81 -11.49
C ILE A 76 -4.30 -17.24 -12.67
N ARG A 77 -4.89 -17.23 -13.87
CA ARG A 77 -4.27 -16.64 -15.08
C ARG A 77 -3.93 -15.17 -14.89
N ARG A 78 -4.80 -14.41 -14.24
CA ARG A 78 -4.55 -13.00 -13.92
C ARG A 78 -3.35 -12.83 -12.98
N PHE A 79 -3.27 -13.66 -11.93
CA PHE A 79 -2.15 -13.64 -10.99
C PHE A 79 -0.84 -14.10 -11.66
N LEU A 80 -0.89 -15.09 -12.54
CA LEU A 80 0.27 -15.52 -13.34
C LEU A 80 0.78 -14.41 -14.26
N GLY A 81 -0.11 -13.67 -14.91
CA GLY A 81 0.27 -12.49 -15.71
C GLY A 81 0.94 -11.42 -14.85
N MET A 82 0.36 -11.10 -13.70
CA MET A 82 0.93 -10.14 -12.76
C MET A 82 2.31 -10.58 -12.22
N ALA A 83 2.50 -11.87 -11.92
CA ALA A 83 3.79 -12.40 -11.48
C ALA A 83 4.86 -12.31 -12.58
N GLN A 84 4.49 -12.49 -13.85
CA GLN A 84 5.39 -12.31 -14.99
C GLN A 84 5.79 -10.85 -15.18
N ASP A 85 4.84 -9.92 -15.06
CA ASP A 85 5.10 -8.48 -15.15
C ASP A 85 6.07 -8.01 -14.04
N VAL A 86 5.90 -8.52 -12.81
CA VAL A 86 6.80 -8.24 -11.68
C VAL A 86 8.21 -8.82 -11.92
N ALA A 87 8.30 -10.03 -12.48
CA ALA A 87 9.58 -10.63 -12.83
C ALA A 87 10.31 -9.86 -13.95
N ALA A 88 9.55 -9.31 -14.91
CA ALA A 88 10.09 -8.48 -15.98
C ALA A 88 10.59 -7.13 -15.46
N ASP A 89 9.85 -6.46 -14.56
CA ASP A 89 10.25 -5.21 -13.91
C ASP A 89 11.51 -5.39 -13.03
N ALA A 90 11.62 -6.52 -12.33
CA ALA A 90 12.81 -6.86 -11.55
C ALA A 90 14.06 -7.15 -12.43
N GLY A 91 13.85 -7.62 -13.66
CA GLY A 91 14.92 -7.89 -14.64
C GLY A 91 15.47 -6.64 -15.34
N ASP A 92 14.69 -5.56 -15.39
CA ASP A 92 15.10 -4.27 -15.97
C ASP A 92 15.85 -3.36 -14.96
N GLY A 93 16.08 -3.86 -13.73
CA GLY A 93 16.82 -3.18 -12.66
C GLY A 93 18.34 -3.07 -12.85
N SER A 94 18.86 -3.18 -14.07
CA SER A 94 20.26 -2.88 -14.39
C SER A 94 20.41 -1.51 -15.05
N GLY A 95 20.14 -0.42 -14.29
CA GLY A 95 20.64 0.95 -14.49
C GLY A 95 20.20 1.71 -15.75
N PRO A 96 19.93 3.03 -15.63
CA PRO A 96 21.00 3.96 -15.99
C PRO A 96 21.12 5.23 -15.13
N SER A 97 22.39 5.64 -14.94
CA SER A 97 22.96 6.99 -14.69
C SER A 97 22.63 7.74 -13.41
#